data_AF-A0A8B9QNL1-F1
#
_entry.id   AF-A0A8B9QNL1-F1
#
_cell.length_a   1.000
_cell.length_b   1.000
_cell.length_c   1.000
_cell.angle_alpha   90.00
_cell.angle_beta   90.00
_cell.angle_gamma   90.00
#
_symmetry.space_group_name_H-M   'P 1'
#
loop_
_entity.id
_entity.type
_entity.pdbx_description
1 polymer ?
#
loop_
_entity_poly.entity_id
_entity_poly.type
_entity_poly.pdbx_seq_one_letter_code
_entity_poly.pdbx_strand_id
1 'polypeptide(L)' 'LLSLKRIELFLAGDAAVGKSSFLMRLCKNEFRGNTSATLGMVVFLLKILK' A
#
# COMPACT_ATOMS: atom_id res chain seq x y z
N LEU A 1 -15.87 23.87 4.63
CA LEU A 1 -14.40 23.79 4.78
C LEU A 1 -14.04 22.43 5.38
N LEU A 2 -14.00 21.36 4.58
CA LEU A 2 -13.74 20.00 5.08
C LEU A 2 -12.23 19.82 5.23
N SER A 3 -11.76 19.65 6.46
CA SER A 3 -10.35 19.32 6.74
C SER A 3 -10.07 17.87 6.33
N LEU A 4 -9.28 17.69 5.28
CA LEU A 4 -8.81 16.38 4.84
C LEU A 4 -7.66 15.93 5.73
N LYS A 5 -7.87 14.87 6.51
CA LYS A 5 -6.85 14.27 7.36
C LYS A 5 -5.99 13.32 6.53
N ARG A 6 -4.73 13.68 6.28
CA ARG A 6 -3.72 12.82 5.63
C ARG A 6 -3.11 11.91 6.70
N ILE A 7 -3.00 10.62 6.39
CA ILE A 7 -2.32 9.63 7.22
C ILE A 7 -1.16 9.06 6.41
N GLU A 8 0.03 9.03 7.01
CA GLU A 8 1.20 8.36 6.43
C GLU A 8 1.34 6.97 7.05
N LEU A 9 1.28 5.94 6.22
CA LEU A 9 1.40 4.54 6.62
C LEU A 9 2.70 3.98 6.06
N PHE A 10 3.52 3.40 6.93
CA PHE A 10 4.74 2.69 6.57
C PHE A 10 4.61 1.21 6.91
N LEU A 11 4.89 0.35 5.94
CA LEU A 11 4.92 -1.10 6.13
C LEU A 11 6.38 -1.56 6.19
N ALA A 12 6.79 -2.07 7.35
CA ALA A 12 8.11 -2.64 7.58
C ALA A 12 8.07 -4.18 7.59
N GLY A 13 9.19 -4.82 7.30
CA GLY A 13 9.36 -6.27 7.27
C GLY A 13 10.32 -6.72 6.17
N ASP A 14 10.65 -8.01 6.12
CA ASP A 14 11.64 -8.54 5.18
C ASP A 14 11.21 -8.44 3.71
N ALA A 15 12.16 -8.58 2.79
CA ALA A 15 11.85 -8.69 1.38
C ALA A 15 10.90 -9.89 1.13
N ALA A 16 10.05 -9.78 0.11
CA ALA A 16 9.10 -10.82 -0.31
C ALA A 16 8.00 -11.24 0.68
N VAL A 17 7.89 -10.68 1.90
CA VAL A 17 6.80 -10.99 2.85
C VAL A 17 5.41 -10.46 2.45
N GLY A 18 5.27 -9.88 1.26
CA GLY A 18 3.96 -9.50 0.70
C GLY A 18 3.43 -8.11 1.07
N LYS A 19 4.26 -7.21 1.62
CA LYS A 19 3.85 -5.82 1.97
C LYS A 19 3.18 -5.08 0.81
N SER A 20 3.75 -5.17 -0.40
CA SER A 20 3.21 -4.52 -1.60
C SER A 20 1.91 -5.19 -2.06
N SER A 21 1.82 -6.52 -1.96
CA SER A 21 0.60 -7.28 -2.28
C SER A 21 -0.54 -6.95 -1.31
N PHE A 22 -0.22 -6.71 -0.03
CA PHE A 22 -1.18 -6.26 0.97
C PHE A 22 -1.78 -4.90 0.61
N LEU A 23 -0.95 -3.89 0.29
CA LEU A 23 -1.45 -2.58 -0.15
C LEU A 23 -2.25 -2.67 -1.45
N MET A 24 -1.82 -3.50 -2.40
CA MET A 24 -2.57 -3.70 -3.64
C MET A 24 -3.95 -4.30 -3.40
N ARG A 25 -4.04 -5.30 -2.51
CA ARG A 25 -5.32 -5.86 -2.09
C ARG A 25 -6.17 -4.82 -1.39
N LEU A 26 -5.61 -4.04 -0.47
CA LEU A 26 -6.35 -3.07 0.32
C LEU A 26 -6.85 -1.87 -0.53
N CYS A 27 -6.04 -1.39 -1.47
CA CYS A 27 -6.35 -0.22 -2.31
C CYS A 27 -7.19 -0.54 -3.54
N LYS A 28 -6.94 -1.69 -4.18
CA LYS A 28 -7.51 -2.01 -5.50
C LYS A 28 -8.27 -3.34 -5.53
N ASN A 29 -8.33 -4.06 -4.42
CA ASN A 29 -8.90 -5.40 -4.34
C ASN A 29 -8.32 -6.40 -5.35
N GLU A 30 -7.07 -6.18 -5.79
CA GLU A 30 -6.38 -7.04 -6.73
C GLU A 30 -5.32 -7.88 -6.03
N PHE A 31 -5.09 -9.09 -6.56
CA PHE A 31 -3.92 -9.88 -6.24
C PHE A 31 -3.24 -10.31 -7.52
N ARG A 32 -1.92 -10.11 -7.59
CA ARG A 32 -1.08 -10.56 -8.69
C ARG A 32 -0.06 -11.52 -8.12
N GLY A 33 -0.09 -12.78 -8.55
CA GLY A 33 0.86 -13.81 -8.08
C GLY A 33 2.32 -13.45 -8.38
N ASN A 34 2.55 -12.64 -9.41
CA ASN A 34 3.86 -12.14 -9.80
C ASN A 34 3.94 -10.65 -9.43
N THR A 35 4.02 -10.33 -8.15
CA THR A 35 4.44 -8.98 -7.72
C THR A 35 5.96 -8.90 -7.75
N SER A 36 6.49 -8.01 -8.59
CA SER A 36 7.92 -7.69 -8.60
C SER A 36 8.38 -7.19 -7.23
N ALA A 37 9.57 -7.60 -6.79
CA ALA A 37 10.18 -7.08 -5.57
C ALA A 37 10.23 -5.55 -5.64
N THR A 38 9.81 -4.89 -4.57
CA THR A 38 9.91 -3.44 -4.46
C THR A 38 11.36 -3.09 -4.19
N LEU A 39 12.01 -2.43 -5.15
CA LEU A 39 13.32 -1.83 -4.96
C LEU A 39 13.16 -0.52 -4.18
N GLY A 40 13.51 -0.53 -2.89
CA GLY A 40 13.40 0.63 -2.00
C GLY A 40 12.01 0.79 -1.39
N MET A 41 11.44 2.00 -1.51
CA MET A 41 10.17 2.39 -0.90
C MET A 41 9.07 2.59 -1.95
N VAL A 42 7.87 2.12 -1.65
CA VAL A 42 6.68 2.31 -2.49
C VAL A 42 5.67 3.18 -1.78
N VAL A 43 5.23 4.25 -2.45
CA VAL A 43 4.21 5.17 -1.95
C VAL A 43 2.89 4.84 -2.63
N PHE A 44 1.86 4.53 -1.83
CA PHE A 44 0.48 4.39 -2.30
C PHE A 44 -0.39 5.53 -1.76
N LEU A 45 -1.15 6.18 -2.64
CA LEU A 45 -2.16 7.14 -2.22
C LEU A 45 -3.44 6.38 -1.84
N LEU A 46 -3.59 6.12 -0.55
CA LEU A 46 -4.79 5.55 0.04
C LEU A 46 -5.88 6.61 0.16
N LYS A 47 -7.03 6.40 -0.50
CA LYS A 47 -8.22 7.23 -0.32
C LYS A 47 -9.19 6.50 0.59
N ILE A 48 -9.16 6.84 1.88
CA ILE A 48 -10.15 6.35 2.84
C ILE A 48 -11.45 7.10 2.57
N LEU A 49 -12.42 6.43 1.94
CA LEU A 49 -13.79 6.93 1.84
C LEU A 49 -14.44 6.77 3.21
N LYS A 50 -15.01 7.86 3.75
CA LYS A 50 -15.86 7.83 4.94
C LYS A 50 -17.23 7.27 4.60
#